data_AF-A0A2A5V765-F1
#
_entry.id   AF-A0A2A5V765-F1
#
_cell.length_a   1.000
_cell.length_b   1.000
_cell.length_c   1.000
_cell.angle_alpha   90.00
_cell.angle_beta   90.00
_cell.angle_gamma   90.00
#
_symmetry.space_group_name_H-M   'P 1'
#
loop_
_entity.id
_entity.type
_entity.pdbx_description
1 polymer ?
#
loop_
_entity_poly.entity_id
_entity_poly.type
_entity_poly.pdbx_seq_one_letter_code
_entity_poly.pdbx_strand_id
1 'polypeptide(L)'
;MTPKITCPYCNKEFQMEEGLSIHLKKIEEKKTQEIEKKQEEKIKSLETSNRENQDKLKSLEDANKEKDEKLKSSNEQKEKELKAFDKQNKEHYKSLFDERFKSELENRDQQNSEKEKLWKLKEERLILTIEDLTKKAKQGTTVDQGSSSEMQLGEYLKDLFKDKKDKINEYEKGVAGGDWLQEVVENDFTIAKILYERKNTKAWSNGWIKKLQDDMKDSKSDVGIIFTKSLPKEFPKNKLWDHKGNIFICKYNFIALNALASMQRWNLAEKNKQDEFGTSNVISATKWIESPIITNILMQKINISEQKNQKFKLLKKNLEDVEKLDESSDNIFKELLDEINKIGVAAFIEKWKKKKN
;
A
#
# COMPACT_ATOMS: atom_id res chain seq x y z
N MET A 1 120.69 86.74 0.40
CA MET A 1 120.32 87.82 -0.54
C MET A 1 119.39 87.21 -1.57
N THR A 2 118.18 87.74 -1.69
CA THR A 2 117.18 87.17 -2.58
C THR A 2 117.45 87.60 -4.03
N PRO A 3 117.37 86.68 -5.01
CA PRO A 3 117.73 86.97 -6.39
C PRO A 3 116.76 88.00 -7.01
N LYS A 4 117.31 89.05 -7.64
CA LYS A 4 116.54 90.05 -8.40
C LYS A 4 116.48 89.62 -9.87
N ILE A 5 115.31 89.74 -10.47
CA ILE A 5 115.06 89.40 -11.88
C ILE A 5 114.51 90.62 -12.62
N THR A 6 114.82 90.70 -13.91
CA THR A 6 114.46 91.83 -14.78
C THR A 6 113.20 91.50 -15.59
N CYS A 7 112.21 92.37 -15.56
CA CYS A 7 110.98 92.17 -16.33
C CYS A 7 111.23 92.32 -17.84
N PRO A 8 110.95 91.32 -18.68
CA PRO A 8 111.23 91.38 -20.13
C PRO A 8 110.36 92.36 -20.91
N TYR A 9 109.28 92.89 -20.31
CA TYR A 9 108.36 93.83 -20.97
C TYR A 9 108.62 95.30 -20.62
N CYS A 10 109.27 95.60 -19.49
CA CYS A 10 109.50 96.98 -19.06
C CYS A 10 110.87 97.25 -18.43
N ASN A 11 111.78 96.25 -18.45
CA ASN A 11 113.16 96.31 -17.96
C ASN A 11 113.37 96.76 -16.50
N LYS A 12 112.32 96.79 -15.67
CA LYS A 12 112.46 97.05 -14.23
C LYS A 12 112.95 95.79 -13.49
N GLU A 13 113.90 95.99 -12.57
CA GLU A 13 114.39 94.95 -11.65
C GLU A 13 113.49 94.86 -10.41
N PHE A 14 113.04 93.66 -10.08
CA PHE A 14 112.21 93.39 -8.91
C PHE A 14 112.68 92.11 -8.21
N GLN A 15 112.30 91.93 -6.94
CA GLN A 15 112.67 90.74 -6.19
C GLN A 15 111.83 89.54 -6.66
N MET A 16 112.50 88.40 -6.89
CA MET A 16 111.86 87.20 -7.42
C MET A 16 110.67 86.74 -6.57
N GLU A 17 110.79 86.82 -5.23
CA GLU A 17 109.69 86.48 -4.32
C GLU A 17 108.44 87.32 -4.53
N GLU A 18 108.61 88.60 -4.88
CA GLU A 18 107.50 89.55 -5.04
C GLU A 18 106.68 89.24 -6.30
N GLY A 19 107.35 88.90 -7.41
CA GLY A 19 106.70 88.46 -8.64
C GLY A 19 106.04 87.09 -8.53
N LEU A 20 106.70 86.12 -7.87
CA LEU A 20 106.12 84.80 -7.58
C LEU A 20 104.91 84.90 -6.64
N SER A 21 104.97 85.75 -5.62
CA SER A 21 103.86 85.98 -4.68
C SER A 21 102.62 86.55 -5.39
N ILE A 22 102.79 87.54 -6.28
CA ILE A 22 101.70 88.10 -7.07
C ILE A 22 101.12 87.05 -8.04
N HIS A 23 101.96 86.23 -8.67
CA HIS A 23 101.50 85.19 -9.59
C HIS A 23 100.75 84.06 -8.86
N LEU A 24 101.27 83.62 -7.70
CA LEU A 24 100.62 82.63 -6.84
C LEU A 24 99.27 83.14 -6.33
N LYS A 25 99.19 84.39 -5.86
CA LYS A 25 97.92 85.01 -5.48
C LYS A 25 96.91 85.04 -6.63
N LYS A 26 97.33 85.39 -7.85
CA LYS A 26 96.44 85.37 -9.02
C LYS A 26 95.97 83.96 -9.41
N ILE A 27 96.82 82.95 -9.25
CA ILE A 27 96.43 81.54 -9.48
C ILE A 27 95.44 81.09 -8.42
N GLU A 28 95.71 81.42 -7.16
CA GLU A 28 94.85 81.10 -6.01
C GLU A 28 93.48 81.78 -6.17
N GLU A 29 93.42 83.07 -6.48
CA GLU A 29 92.19 83.81 -6.77
C GLU A 29 91.40 83.18 -7.93
N LYS A 30 92.07 82.84 -9.05
CA LYS A 30 91.40 82.18 -10.18
C LYS A 30 90.87 80.79 -9.82
N LYS A 31 91.63 80.01 -9.05
CA LYS A 31 91.21 78.67 -8.62
C LYS A 31 90.06 78.74 -7.63
N THR A 32 90.10 79.68 -6.70
CA THR A 32 89.00 79.95 -5.76
C THR A 32 87.75 80.36 -6.51
N GLN A 33 87.83 81.27 -7.48
CA GLN A 33 86.68 81.66 -8.32
C GLN A 33 86.13 80.49 -9.16
N GLU A 34 86.99 79.64 -9.74
CA GLU A 34 86.56 78.43 -10.46
C GLU A 34 85.85 77.43 -9.54
N ILE A 35 86.34 77.26 -8.32
CA ILE A 35 85.75 76.38 -7.31
C ILE A 35 84.40 76.92 -6.85
N GLU A 36 84.32 78.21 -6.51
CA GLU A 36 83.09 78.90 -6.11
C GLU A 36 82.02 78.78 -7.20
N LYS A 37 82.38 79.04 -8.46
CA LYS A 37 81.45 78.92 -9.58
C LYS A 37 80.94 77.48 -9.76
N LYS A 38 81.83 76.48 -9.69
CA LYS A 38 81.43 75.06 -9.77
C LYS A 38 80.56 74.62 -8.60
N GLN A 39 80.83 75.12 -7.39
CA GLN A 39 80.00 74.85 -6.22
C GLN A 39 78.63 75.49 -6.36
N GLU A 40 78.55 76.74 -6.84
CA GLU A 40 77.29 77.44 -7.07
C GLU A 40 76.42 76.75 -8.13
N GLU A 41 77.03 76.31 -9.24
CA GLU A 41 76.34 75.51 -10.27
C GLU A 41 75.82 74.17 -9.71
N LYS A 42 76.62 73.50 -8.88
CA LYS A 42 76.22 72.23 -8.24
C LYS A 42 75.10 72.43 -7.21
N ILE A 43 75.15 73.50 -6.42
CA ILE A 43 74.09 73.85 -5.46
C ILE A 43 72.79 74.14 -6.21
N LYS A 44 72.83 74.97 -7.26
CA LYS A 44 71.65 75.26 -8.09
C LYS A 44 71.06 73.99 -8.72
N SER A 45 71.91 73.08 -9.22
CA SER A 45 71.46 71.80 -9.78
C SER A 45 70.79 70.91 -8.72
N LEU A 46 71.38 70.82 -7.52
CA LEU A 46 70.82 70.05 -6.41
C LEU A 46 69.51 70.64 -5.90
N GLU A 47 69.39 71.96 -5.79
CA GLU A 47 68.16 72.65 -5.40
C GLU A 47 67.04 72.39 -6.41
N THR A 48 67.35 72.45 -7.70
CA THR A 48 66.38 72.17 -8.77
C THR A 48 65.92 70.71 -8.69
N SER A 49 66.85 69.77 -8.55
CA SER A 49 66.51 68.34 -8.40
C SER A 49 65.71 68.06 -7.14
N ASN A 50 66.01 68.72 -6.02
CA ASN A 50 65.24 68.58 -4.79
C ASN A 50 63.81 69.11 -4.95
N ARG A 51 63.61 70.25 -5.63
CA ARG A 51 62.27 70.77 -5.92
C ARG A 51 61.47 69.81 -6.80
N GLU A 52 62.06 69.33 -7.88
CA GLU A 52 61.40 68.34 -8.75
C GLU A 52 61.03 67.05 -8.01
N ASN A 53 61.91 66.58 -7.12
CA ASN A 53 61.63 65.40 -6.31
C ASN A 53 60.52 65.67 -5.28
N GLN A 54 60.49 66.85 -4.66
CA GLN A 54 59.41 67.25 -3.75
C GLN A 54 58.06 67.34 -4.46
N ASP A 55 58.03 67.90 -5.67
CA ASP A 55 56.80 67.99 -6.47
C ASP A 55 56.32 66.62 -6.93
N LYS A 56 57.23 65.73 -7.35
CA LYS A 56 56.91 64.33 -7.63
C LYS A 56 56.39 63.59 -6.40
N LEU A 57 56.99 63.81 -5.23
CA LEU A 57 56.55 63.17 -3.99
C LEU A 57 55.13 63.59 -3.64
N LYS A 58 54.82 64.89 -3.70
CA LYS A 58 53.46 65.42 -3.49
C LYS A 58 52.46 64.85 -4.47
N SER A 59 52.80 64.83 -5.76
CA SER A 59 51.92 64.26 -6.79
C SER A 59 51.64 62.77 -6.56
N LEU A 60 52.65 61.99 -6.11
CA LEU A 60 52.46 60.58 -5.76
C LEU A 60 51.62 60.40 -4.49
N GLU A 61 51.81 61.24 -3.48
CA GLU A 61 50.99 61.23 -2.26
C GLU A 61 49.52 61.52 -2.56
N ASP A 62 49.23 62.52 -3.39
CA ASP A 62 47.87 62.88 -3.77
C ASP A 62 47.22 61.77 -4.63
N ALA A 63 47.97 61.19 -5.58
CA ALA A 63 47.49 60.07 -6.38
C ALA A 63 47.22 58.80 -5.53
N ASN A 64 48.02 58.56 -4.49
CA ASN A 64 47.78 57.46 -3.56
C ASN A 64 46.55 57.70 -2.70
N LYS A 65 46.35 58.92 -2.18
CA LYS A 65 45.12 59.27 -1.45
C LYS A 65 43.87 59.06 -2.29
N GLU A 66 43.88 59.52 -3.55
CA GLU A 66 42.73 59.34 -4.44
C GLU A 66 42.44 57.85 -4.72
N LYS A 67 43.49 57.03 -4.87
CA LYS A 67 43.34 55.58 -5.03
C LYS A 67 42.79 54.92 -3.77
N ASP A 68 43.26 55.31 -2.60
CA ASP A 68 42.80 54.78 -1.32
C ASP A 68 41.32 55.12 -1.08
N GLU A 69 40.90 56.34 -1.40
CA GLU A 69 39.49 56.75 -1.34
C GLU A 69 38.62 55.93 -2.29
N LYS A 70 39.05 55.75 -3.55
CA LYS A 70 38.34 54.90 -4.54
C LYS A 70 38.27 53.44 -4.11
N LEU A 71 39.35 52.90 -3.54
CA LEU A 71 39.37 51.53 -3.01
C LEU A 71 38.39 51.39 -1.85
N LYS A 72 38.37 52.35 -0.94
CA LYS A 72 37.45 52.36 0.19
C LYS A 72 35.99 52.42 -0.26
N SER A 73 35.64 53.32 -1.17
CA SER A 73 34.28 53.43 -1.68
C SER A 73 33.85 52.17 -2.44
N SER A 74 34.74 51.57 -3.24
CA SER A 74 34.46 50.33 -3.95
C SER A 74 34.24 49.15 -3.01
N ASN A 75 35.05 49.04 -1.94
CA ASN A 75 34.89 48.00 -0.93
C ASN A 75 33.58 48.16 -0.14
N GLU A 76 33.22 49.38 0.25
CA GLU A 76 31.95 49.66 0.93
C GLU A 76 30.74 49.31 0.04
N GLN A 77 30.83 49.58 -1.27
CA GLN A 77 29.77 49.22 -2.21
C GLN A 77 29.65 47.70 -2.37
N LYS A 78 30.77 46.98 -2.54
CA LYS A 78 30.77 45.51 -2.59
C LYS A 78 30.22 44.88 -1.31
N GLU A 79 30.55 45.44 -0.15
CA GLU A 79 30.05 44.93 1.14
C GLU A 79 28.53 45.12 1.27
N LYS A 80 28.00 46.25 0.77
CA LYS A 80 26.55 46.49 0.70
C LYS A 80 25.85 45.54 -0.27
N GLU A 81 26.42 45.32 -1.46
CA GLU A 81 25.89 44.37 -2.45
C GLU A 81 25.89 42.95 -1.91
N LEU A 82 26.97 42.52 -1.24
CA LEU A 82 27.06 41.20 -0.63
C LEU A 82 26.01 41.01 0.48
N LYS A 83 25.83 42.00 1.36
CA LYS A 83 24.79 41.96 2.40
C LYS A 83 23.37 41.94 1.82
N ALA A 84 23.13 42.69 0.75
CA ALA A 84 21.83 42.68 0.07
C ALA A 84 21.56 41.33 -0.59
N PHE A 85 22.57 40.75 -1.25
CA PHE A 85 22.49 39.43 -1.86
C PHE A 85 22.23 38.35 -0.81
N ASP A 86 22.98 38.33 0.30
CA ASP A 86 22.78 37.37 1.38
C ASP A 86 21.38 37.47 2.01
N LYS A 87 20.87 38.70 2.18
CA LYS A 87 19.50 38.91 2.68
C LYS A 87 18.47 38.35 1.70
N GLN A 88 18.60 38.66 0.42
CA GLN A 88 17.69 38.16 -0.62
C GLN A 88 17.75 36.63 -0.73
N ASN A 89 18.94 36.03 -0.65
CA ASN A 89 19.10 34.59 -0.68
C ASN A 89 18.42 33.94 0.54
N LYS A 90 18.62 34.50 1.73
CA LYS A 90 18.00 34.00 2.96
C LYS A 90 16.47 34.07 2.91
N GLU A 91 15.92 35.17 2.39
CA GLU A 91 14.48 35.34 2.17
C GLU A 91 13.95 34.35 1.12
N HIS A 92 14.68 34.16 0.02
CA HIS A 92 14.33 33.21 -1.03
C HIS A 92 14.28 31.76 -0.52
N TYR A 93 15.31 31.29 0.18
CA TYR A 93 15.35 29.95 0.77
C TYR A 93 14.27 29.75 1.83
N LYS A 94 13.96 30.79 2.62
CA LYS A 94 12.87 30.74 3.59
C LYS A 94 11.52 30.59 2.89
N SER A 95 11.27 31.38 1.84
CA SER A 95 10.04 31.28 1.04
C SER A 95 9.87 29.90 0.41
N LEU A 96 10.94 29.34 -0.18
CA LEU A 96 10.92 27.99 -0.75
C LEU A 96 10.64 26.92 0.30
N PHE A 97 11.22 27.06 1.49
CA PHE A 97 10.96 26.14 2.60
C PHE A 97 9.50 26.21 3.06
N ASP A 98 8.98 27.42 3.26
CA ASP A 98 7.59 27.64 3.70
C ASP A 98 6.58 27.12 2.65
N GLU A 99 6.84 27.35 1.36
CA GLU A 99 6.01 26.86 0.26
C GLU A 99 6.04 25.33 0.16
N ARG A 100 7.23 24.72 0.27
CA ARG A 100 7.37 23.26 0.26
C ARG A 100 6.70 22.62 1.49
N PHE A 101 6.87 23.21 2.67
CA PHE A 101 6.25 22.73 3.90
C PHE A 101 4.73 22.81 3.83
N LYS A 102 4.19 23.90 3.29
CA LYS A 102 2.75 24.07 3.07
C LYS A 102 2.22 23.05 2.05
N SER A 103 2.93 22.85 0.94
CA SER A 103 2.57 21.84 -0.07
C SER A 103 2.59 20.42 0.49
N GLU A 104 3.59 20.06 1.32
CA GLU A 104 3.65 18.75 1.97
C GLU A 104 2.51 18.54 2.97
N LEU A 105 2.14 19.57 3.74
CA LEU A 105 0.98 19.53 4.64
C LEU A 105 -0.33 19.33 3.87
N GLU A 106 -0.55 20.11 2.82
CA GLU A 106 -1.74 20.01 1.96
C GLU A 106 -1.84 18.62 1.30
N ASN A 107 -0.72 18.09 0.80
CA ASN A 107 -0.68 16.76 0.19
C ASN A 107 -0.94 15.66 1.23
N ARG A 108 -0.40 15.80 2.46
CA ARG A 108 -0.65 14.84 3.55
C ARG A 108 -2.11 14.84 3.98
N ASP A 109 -2.73 16.01 4.10
CA ASP A 109 -4.14 16.15 4.46
C ASP A 109 -5.05 15.60 3.36
N GLN A 110 -4.71 15.85 2.08
CA GLN A 110 -5.41 15.26 0.95
C GLN A 110 -5.30 13.72 0.95
N GLN A 111 -4.10 13.16 1.14
CA GLN A 111 -3.90 11.72 1.23
C GLN A 111 -4.65 11.10 2.40
N ASN A 112 -4.72 11.77 3.55
CA ASN A 112 -5.50 11.30 4.69
C ASN A 112 -7.01 11.34 4.39
N SER A 113 -7.50 12.41 3.76
CA SER A 113 -8.90 12.51 3.34
C SER A 113 -9.28 11.42 2.33
N GLU A 114 -8.40 11.15 1.36
CA GLU A 114 -8.59 10.08 0.39
C GLU A 114 -8.59 8.70 1.06
N LYS A 115 -7.67 8.45 1.99
CA LYS A 115 -7.65 7.21 2.80
C LYS A 115 -8.92 7.04 3.61
N GLU A 116 -9.42 8.10 4.24
CA GLU A 116 -10.65 8.06 5.03
C GLU A 116 -11.88 7.78 4.16
N LYS A 117 -11.97 8.42 2.98
CA LYS A 117 -13.01 8.11 1.97
C LYS A 117 -12.92 6.66 1.50
N LEU A 118 -11.70 6.16 1.23
CA LEU A 118 -11.48 4.78 0.81
C LEU A 118 -11.87 3.79 1.91
N TRP A 119 -11.63 4.15 3.17
CA TRP A 119 -11.98 3.34 4.32
C TRP A 119 -13.49 3.30 4.52
N LYS A 120 -14.19 4.44 4.45
CA LYS A 120 -15.66 4.52 4.47
C LYS A 120 -16.29 3.72 3.34
N LEU A 121 -15.78 3.82 2.10
CA LEU A 121 -16.26 3.01 0.98
C LEU A 121 -16.04 1.50 1.18
N LYS A 122 -14.93 1.10 1.83
CA LYS A 122 -14.67 -0.30 2.18
C LYS A 122 -15.60 -0.78 3.28
N GLU A 123 -15.85 0.06 4.28
CA GLU A 123 -16.78 -0.20 5.38
C GLU A 123 -18.21 -0.36 4.85
N GLU A 124 -18.70 0.57 4.03
CA GLU A 124 -20.00 0.46 3.36
C GLU A 124 -20.11 -0.80 2.51
N ARG A 125 -19.06 -1.15 1.75
CA ARG A 125 -19.04 -2.38 0.96
C ARG A 125 -19.06 -3.63 1.85
N LEU A 126 -18.37 -3.62 2.98
CA LEU A 126 -18.38 -4.71 3.96
C LEU A 126 -19.76 -4.85 4.59
N ILE A 127 -20.40 -3.73 4.98
CA ILE A 127 -21.77 -3.71 5.51
C ILE A 127 -22.73 -4.30 4.48
N LEU A 128 -22.72 -3.82 3.23
CA LEU A 128 -23.56 -4.37 2.15
C LEU A 128 -23.30 -5.85 1.89
N THR A 129 -22.05 -6.29 1.98
CA THR A 129 -21.69 -7.71 1.85
C THR A 129 -22.21 -8.52 3.03
N ILE A 130 -22.14 -8.00 4.25
CA ILE A 130 -22.69 -8.62 5.46
C ILE A 130 -24.21 -8.68 5.36
N GLU A 131 -24.88 -7.62 4.91
CA GLU A 131 -26.32 -7.59 4.69
C GLU A 131 -26.75 -8.58 3.61
N ASP A 132 -26.04 -8.67 2.48
CA ASP A 132 -26.31 -9.65 1.42
C ASP A 132 -26.03 -11.09 1.89
N LEU A 133 -24.95 -11.33 2.65
CA LEU A 133 -24.67 -12.62 3.27
C LEU A 133 -25.69 -12.97 4.35
N THR A 134 -26.17 -11.99 5.11
CA THR A 134 -27.20 -12.16 6.14
C THR A 134 -28.56 -12.40 5.50
N LYS A 135 -28.88 -11.73 4.39
CA LYS A 135 -30.07 -11.95 3.59
C LYS A 135 -30.02 -13.30 2.90
N LYS A 136 -28.86 -13.72 2.37
CA LYS A 136 -28.63 -15.07 1.84
C LYS A 136 -28.65 -16.13 2.95
N ALA A 137 -28.20 -15.82 4.16
CA ALA A 137 -28.34 -16.69 5.32
C ALA A 137 -29.81 -16.84 5.74
N LYS A 138 -30.57 -15.72 5.75
CA LYS A 138 -32.01 -15.67 6.02
C LYS A 138 -32.84 -16.30 4.90
N GLN A 139 -32.42 -16.19 3.63
CA GLN A 139 -33.10 -16.76 2.45
C GLN A 139 -32.58 -18.16 2.04
N GLY A 140 -31.46 -18.64 2.58
CA GLY A 140 -30.81 -19.82 2.02
C GLY A 140 -29.52 -20.24 2.72
N THR A 141 -29.59 -20.53 4.02
CA THR A 141 -28.93 -21.70 4.64
C THR A 141 -29.38 -21.87 6.10
N THR A 142 -30.69 -21.77 6.35
CA THR A 142 -31.32 -22.55 7.41
C THR A 142 -31.42 -24.01 6.96
N VAL A 143 -30.27 -24.70 6.86
CA VAL A 143 -30.27 -26.10 7.29
C VAL A 143 -30.23 -26.03 8.81
N ASP A 144 -31.39 -25.67 9.36
CA ASP A 144 -31.65 -25.70 10.77
C ASP A 144 -31.51 -27.17 11.18
N GLN A 145 -30.47 -27.48 11.95
CA GLN A 145 -30.25 -28.82 12.47
C GLN A 145 -31.42 -29.27 13.40
N GLY A 146 -32.37 -28.37 13.70
CA GLY A 146 -33.63 -28.67 14.39
C GLY A 146 -34.83 -29.05 13.51
N SER A 147 -34.85 -28.70 12.20
CA SER A 147 -35.96 -29.03 11.28
C SER A 147 -35.66 -30.20 10.34
N SER A 148 -34.54 -30.91 10.55
CA SER A 148 -34.13 -32.09 9.77
C SER A 148 -35.10 -33.28 9.85
N SER A 149 -36.11 -33.22 10.73
CA SER A 149 -37.21 -34.18 10.78
C SER A 149 -38.31 -33.87 9.74
N GLU A 150 -38.45 -32.61 9.30
CA GLU A 150 -39.57 -32.14 8.47
C GLU A 150 -39.20 -31.82 7.02
N MET A 151 -37.92 -31.55 6.70
CA MET A 151 -37.53 -31.31 5.30
C MET A 151 -37.84 -32.53 4.43
N GLN A 152 -38.74 -32.36 3.47
CA GLN A 152 -39.12 -33.43 2.56
C GLN A 152 -37.97 -33.67 1.56
N LEU A 153 -37.63 -34.94 1.33
CA LEU A 153 -36.53 -35.33 0.46
C LEU A 153 -36.63 -34.68 -0.93
N GLY A 154 -37.84 -34.55 -1.47
CA GLY A 154 -38.06 -33.91 -2.77
C GLY A 154 -37.78 -32.43 -2.81
N GLU A 155 -38.15 -31.67 -1.79
CA GLU A 155 -37.84 -30.23 -1.72
C GLU A 155 -36.32 -30.02 -1.70
N TYR A 156 -35.61 -30.85 -0.93
CA TYR A 156 -34.15 -30.82 -0.90
C TYR A 156 -33.54 -31.11 -2.27
N LEU A 157 -34.02 -32.14 -2.98
CA LEU A 157 -33.52 -32.48 -4.31
C LEU A 157 -33.85 -31.38 -5.32
N LYS A 158 -35.05 -30.80 -5.27
CA LYS A 158 -35.45 -29.67 -6.13
C LYS A 158 -34.56 -28.46 -5.92
N ASP A 159 -34.25 -28.11 -4.67
CA ASP A 159 -33.33 -27.00 -4.38
C ASP A 159 -31.88 -27.33 -4.81
N LEU A 160 -31.45 -28.58 -4.61
CA LEU A 160 -30.11 -29.03 -4.98
C LEU A 160 -29.83 -28.91 -6.49
N PHE A 161 -30.83 -29.21 -7.32
CA PHE A 161 -30.70 -29.21 -8.78
C PHE A 161 -31.46 -28.07 -9.46
N LYS A 162 -31.85 -27.01 -8.73
CA LYS A 162 -32.60 -25.86 -9.27
C LYS A 162 -31.87 -25.11 -10.38
N ASP A 163 -30.53 -25.18 -10.40
CA ASP A 163 -29.68 -24.60 -11.42
C ASP A 163 -29.52 -25.51 -12.65
N LYS A 164 -30.10 -26.72 -12.60
CA LYS A 164 -30.14 -27.71 -13.69
C LYS A 164 -31.55 -27.77 -14.28
N LYS A 165 -31.66 -28.21 -15.53
CA LYS A 165 -32.95 -28.46 -16.20
C LYS A 165 -33.58 -29.80 -15.82
N ASP A 166 -33.06 -30.47 -14.78
CA ASP A 166 -33.51 -31.79 -14.35
C ASP A 166 -34.95 -31.73 -13.83
N LYS A 167 -35.75 -32.75 -14.11
CA LYS A 167 -37.14 -32.84 -13.61
C LYS A 167 -37.19 -33.73 -12.39
N ILE A 168 -37.70 -33.22 -11.27
CA ILE A 168 -37.80 -33.97 -10.00
C ILE A 168 -39.26 -34.10 -9.61
N ASN A 169 -39.78 -35.32 -9.74
CA ASN A 169 -41.18 -35.65 -9.54
C ASN A 169 -41.35 -36.74 -8.47
N GLU A 170 -42.51 -36.78 -7.83
CA GLU A 170 -42.87 -37.87 -6.92
C GLU A 170 -43.07 -39.18 -7.71
N TYR A 171 -42.63 -40.29 -7.13
CA TYR A 171 -42.83 -41.62 -7.70
C TYR A 171 -43.94 -42.36 -6.94
N GLU A 172 -45.14 -42.41 -7.53
CA GLU A 172 -46.38 -42.88 -6.88
C GLU A 172 -46.54 -44.42 -6.87
N LYS A 173 -45.60 -45.13 -6.22
CA LYS A 173 -45.80 -46.54 -5.81
C LYS A 173 -45.39 -46.74 -4.35
N GLY A 174 -46.13 -46.12 -3.42
CA GLY A 174 -45.85 -46.25 -1.99
C GLY A 174 -46.54 -45.21 -1.11
N VAL A 175 -45.95 -44.97 0.07
CA VAL A 175 -46.38 -43.92 1.00
C VAL A 175 -46.03 -42.56 0.40
N ALA A 176 -47.00 -41.63 0.37
CA ALA A 176 -46.82 -40.27 -0.14
C ALA A 176 -45.55 -39.59 0.41
N GLY A 177 -44.76 -38.97 -0.47
CA GLY A 177 -43.55 -38.19 -0.11
C GLY A 177 -42.26 -38.99 0.16
N GLY A 178 -42.28 -40.31 0.03
CA GLY A 178 -41.11 -41.17 0.29
C GLY A 178 -40.14 -41.33 -0.88
N ASP A 179 -40.67 -41.46 -2.10
CA ASP A 179 -39.91 -41.88 -3.28
C ASP A 179 -39.96 -40.79 -4.36
N TRP A 180 -38.79 -40.47 -4.92
CA TRP A 180 -38.62 -39.35 -5.86
C TRP A 180 -37.83 -39.80 -7.08
N LEU A 181 -38.29 -39.39 -8.26
CA LEU A 181 -37.64 -39.66 -9.52
C LEU A 181 -37.03 -38.38 -10.08
N GLN A 182 -35.72 -38.41 -10.33
CA GLN A 182 -35.01 -37.37 -11.05
C GLN A 182 -34.78 -37.83 -12.49
N GLU A 183 -35.30 -37.06 -13.43
CA GLU A 183 -34.96 -37.17 -14.85
C GLU A 183 -33.81 -36.20 -15.13
N VAL A 184 -32.63 -36.75 -15.41
CA VAL A 184 -31.43 -35.96 -15.74
C VAL A 184 -31.58 -35.44 -17.16
N VAL A 185 -31.53 -34.11 -17.33
CA VAL A 185 -31.75 -33.47 -18.63
C VAL A 185 -30.45 -32.80 -19.09
N GLU A 186 -30.02 -33.13 -20.31
CA GLU A 186 -28.92 -32.50 -21.02
C GLU A 186 -29.36 -32.22 -22.46
N ASN A 187 -29.01 -31.05 -23.02
CA ASN A 187 -29.45 -30.61 -24.36
C ASN A 187 -30.98 -30.72 -24.59
N ASP A 188 -31.78 -30.47 -23.55
CA ASP A 188 -33.25 -30.56 -23.54
C ASP A 188 -33.83 -31.97 -23.71
N PHE A 189 -32.99 -33.01 -23.67
CA PHE A 189 -33.40 -34.42 -23.66
C PHE A 189 -33.14 -35.08 -22.30
N THR A 190 -34.05 -35.96 -21.88
CA THR A 190 -33.83 -36.81 -20.71
C THR A 190 -32.85 -37.92 -21.08
N ILE A 191 -31.66 -37.87 -20.49
CA ILE A 191 -30.57 -38.81 -20.79
C ILE A 191 -30.49 -39.99 -19.82
N ALA A 192 -30.99 -39.82 -18.59
CA ALA A 192 -30.94 -40.82 -17.55
C ALA A 192 -31.94 -40.53 -16.44
N LYS A 193 -32.19 -41.53 -15.58
CA LYS A 193 -33.11 -41.44 -14.45
C LYS A 193 -32.49 -41.95 -13.16
N ILE A 194 -32.68 -41.20 -12.07
CA ILE A 194 -32.23 -41.55 -10.73
C ILE A 194 -33.44 -41.65 -9.82
N LEU A 195 -33.62 -42.82 -9.19
CA LEU A 195 -34.71 -43.07 -8.25
C LEU A 195 -34.18 -42.96 -6.81
N TYR A 196 -34.85 -42.15 -6.00
CA TYR A 196 -34.53 -41.94 -4.60
C TYR A 196 -35.62 -42.54 -3.72
N GLU A 197 -35.26 -43.32 -2.71
CA GLU A 197 -36.19 -43.90 -1.74
C GLU A 197 -35.77 -43.51 -0.32
N ARG A 198 -36.67 -42.83 0.42
CA ARG A 198 -36.44 -42.46 1.82
C ARG A 198 -36.87 -43.59 2.75
N LYS A 199 -35.97 -44.05 3.63
CA LYS A 199 -36.28 -45.00 4.71
C LYS A 199 -35.96 -44.42 6.10
N ASN A 200 -37.01 -44.11 6.84
CA ASN A 200 -36.92 -43.59 8.21
C ASN A 200 -37.46 -44.61 9.23
N THR A 201 -36.96 -45.84 9.18
CA THR A 201 -37.31 -46.90 10.15
C THR A 201 -36.16 -47.12 11.14
N LYS A 202 -36.42 -47.87 12.22
CA LYS A 202 -35.41 -48.21 13.25
C LYS A 202 -34.54 -49.41 12.88
N ALA A 203 -35.07 -50.32 12.05
CA ALA A 203 -34.37 -51.52 11.60
C ALA A 203 -34.23 -51.54 10.07
N TRP A 204 -33.08 -52.00 9.59
CA TRP A 204 -32.81 -52.22 8.18
C TRP A 204 -33.48 -53.51 7.70
N SER A 205 -34.07 -53.48 6.50
CA SER A 205 -34.56 -54.67 5.81
C SER A 205 -33.82 -54.88 4.50
N ASN A 206 -33.24 -56.08 4.32
CA ASN A 206 -32.59 -56.46 3.06
C ASN A 206 -33.59 -56.50 1.87
N GLY A 207 -34.90 -56.59 2.15
CA GLY A 207 -35.93 -56.52 1.12
C GLY A 207 -36.04 -55.18 0.42
N TRP A 208 -35.53 -54.08 1.01
CA TRP A 208 -35.57 -52.76 0.37
C TRP A 208 -34.74 -52.69 -0.91
N ILE A 209 -33.58 -53.37 -0.94
CA ILE A 209 -32.75 -53.41 -2.16
C ILE A 209 -33.52 -54.08 -3.30
N LYS A 210 -34.17 -55.22 -3.01
CA LYS A 210 -34.97 -55.94 -4.00
C LYS A 210 -36.16 -55.11 -4.47
N LYS A 211 -36.88 -54.46 -3.54
CA LYS A 211 -38.01 -53.59 -3.88
C LYS A 211 -37.56 -52.42 -4.77
N LEU A 212 -36.51 -51.71 -4.38
CA LEU A 212 -35.98 -50.60 -5.16
C LEU A 212 -35.50 -51.06 -6.54
N GLN A 213 -34.89 -52.24 -6.64
CA GLN A 213 -34.49 -52.81 -7.92
C GLN A 213 -35.68 -53.03 -8.86
N ASP A 214 -36.82 -53.48 -8.33
CA ASP A 214 -38.04 -53.68 -9.12
C ASP A 214 -38.69 -52.31 -9.46
N ASP A 215 -38.72 -51.36 -8.53
CA ASP A 215 -39.17 -49.99 -8.78
C ASP A 215 -38.30 -49.27 -9.83
N MET A 216 -36.98 -49.55 -9.86
CA MET A 216 -36.07 -49.06 -10.90
C MET A 216 -36.37 -49.64 -12.27
N LYS A 217 -36.78 -50.91 -12.37
CA LYS A 217 -37.20 -51.51 -13.66
C LYS A 217 -38.47 -50.84 -14.17
N ASP A 218 -39.45 -50.65 -13.30
CA ASP A 218 -40.73 -50.03 -13.63
C ASP A 218 -40.57 -48.57 -14.07
N SER A 219 -39.76 -47.80 -13.33
CA SER A 219 -39.46 -46.39 -13.63
C SER A 219 -38.44 -46.19 -14.75
N LYS A 220 -37.80 -47.27 -15.23
CA LYS A 220 -36.64 -47.26 -16.14
C LYS A 220 -35.52 -46.37 -15.61
N SER A 221 -35.21 -46.51 -14.33
CA SER A 221 -34.15 -45.77 -13.65
C SER A 221 -32.81 -46.46 -13.75
N ASP A 222 -31.78 -45.69 -14.09
CA ASP A 222 -30.40 -46.18 -14.23
C ASP A 222 -29.74 -46.41 -12.88
N VAL A 223 -30.04 -45.53 -11.91
CA VAL A 223 -29.43 -45.52 -10.57
C VAL A 223 -30.50 -45.39 -9.49
N GLY A 224 -30.34 -46.16 -8.40
CA GLY A 224 -31.19 -46.10 -7.22
C GLY A 224 -30.42 -45.58 -6.00
N ILE A 225 -31.03 -44.74 -5.17
CA ILE A 225 -30.43 -44.20 -3.95
C ILE A 225 -31.39 -44.41 -2.78
N ILE A 226 -31.02 -45.25 -1.82
CA ILE A 226 -31.72 -45.44 -0.55
C ILE A 226 -31.15 -44.45 0.46
N PHE A 227 -31.95 -43.46 0.87
CA PHE A 227 -31.59 -42.49 1.90
C PHE A 227 -32.16 -42.93 3.26
N THR A 228 -31.30 -43.44 4.15
CA THR A 228 -31.75 -44.23 5.31
C THR A 228 -31.06 -43.90 6.64
N LYS A 229 -31.82 -43.99 7.76
CA LYS A 229 -31.25 -43.95 9.12
C LYS A 229 -30.72 -45.31 9.59
N SER A 230 -31.38 -46.41 9.21
CA SER A 230 -30.91 -47.76 9.50
C SER A 230 -30.02 -48.27 8.39
N LEU A 231 -28.95 -48.99 8.71
CA LEU A 231 -27.97 -49.48 7.74
C LEU A 231 -27.86 -51.01 7.81
N PRO A 232 -27.48 -51.69 6.70
CA PRO A 232 -27.20 -53.11 6.73
C PRO A 232 -26.03 -53.42 7.67
N LYS A 233 -26.00 -54.64 8.23
CA LYS A 233 -24.92 -55.07 9.14
C LYS A 233 -23.53 -54.99 8.50
N GLU A 234 -23.45 -55.19 7.20
CA GLU A 234 -22.23 -55.16 6.39
C GLU A 234 -21.76 -53.74 6.05
N PHE A 235 -22.53 -52.70 6.38
CA PHE A 235 -22.22 -51.32 5.99
C PHE A 235 -20.95 -50.81 6.69
N PRO A 236 -19.95 -50.29 5.96
CA PRO A 236 -18.72 -49.79 6.55
C PRO A 236 -18.95 -48.62 7.52
N LYS A 237 -18.49 -48.75 8.77
CA LYS A 237 -18.74 -47.73 9.82
C LYS A 237 -18.19 -46.34 9.47
N ASN A 238 -17.04 -46.30 8.79
CA ASN A 238 -16.30 -45.09 8.43
C ASN A 238 -16.73 -44.45 7.09
N LYS A 239 -17.72 -45.01 6.38
CA LYS A 239 -18.22 -44.44 5.11
C LYS A 239 -19.56 -43.75 5.30
N LEU A 240 -19.87 -42.78 4.44
CA LEU A 240 -21.13 -42.04 4.44
C LEU A 240 -22.18 -42.65 3.50
N TRP A 241 -21.73 -43.43 2.52
CA TRP A 241 -22.56 -44.20 1.60
C TRP A 241 -21.81 -45.48 1.18
N ASP A 242 -22.55 -46.46 0.69
CA ASP A 242 -22.05 -47.73 0.15
C ASP A 242 -22.90 -48.11 -1.08
N HIS A 243 -22.49 -49.10 -1.86
CA HIS A 243 -23.25 -49.50 -3.06
C HIS A 243 -23.32 -51.02 -3.24
N LYS A 244 -24.39 -51.47 -3.89
CA LYS A 244 -24.54 -52.83 -4.40
C LYS A 244 -25.03 -52.73 -5.84
N GLY A 245 -24.08 -52.73 -6.79
CA GLY A 245 -24.39 -52.54 -8.20
C GLY A 245 -24.78 -51.10 -8.52
N ASN A 246 -25.96 -50.89 -9.10
CA ASN A 246 -26.51 -49.56 -9.41
C ASN A 246 -27.40 -48.98 -8.29
N ILE A 247 -27.47 -49.66 -7.13
CA ILE A 247 -28.18 -49.18 -5.95
C ILE A 247 -27.16 -48.70 -4.92
N PHE A 248 -27.32 -47.44 -4.49
CA PHE A 248 -26.51 -46.80 -3.47
C PHE A 248 -27.29 -46.68 -2.17
N ILE A 249 -26.64 -46.99 -1.06
CA ILE A 249 -27.18 -46.85 0.29
C ILE A 249 -26.48 -45.66 0.93
N CYS A 250 -27.22 -44.57 1.14
CA CYS A 250 -26.72 -43.35 1.74
C CYS A 250 -27.21 -43.23 3.19
N LYS A 251 -26.29 -42.97 4.12
CA LYS A 251 -26.66 -42.60 5.49
C LYS A 251 -27.55 -41.36 5.46
N TYR A 252 -28.45 -41.23 6.44
CA TYR A 252 -29.32 -40.07 6.64
C TYR A 252 -28.49 -38.81 7.00
N ASN A 253 -27.83 -38.27 6.00
CA ASN A 253 -26.98 -37.10 6.02
C ASN A 253 -27.13 -36.40 4.67
N PHE A 254 -27.76 -35.23 4.67
CA PHE A 254 -28.04 -34.47 3.46
C PHE A 254 -26.77 -34.01 2.73
N ILE A 255 -25.64 -33.80 3.43
CA ILE A 255 -24.35 -33.49 2.81
C ILE A 255 -23.86 -34.69 1.99
N ALA A 256 -23.96 -35.90 2.57
CA ALA A 256 -23.60 -37.13 1.88
C ALA A 256 -24.52 -37.39 0.68
N LEU A 257 -25.83 -37.16 0.85
CA LEU A 257 -26.81 -37.29 -0.22
C LEU A 257 -26.53 -36.32 -1.37
N ASN A 258 -26.26 -35.04 -1.08
CA ASN A 258 -25.89 -34.05 -2.08
C ASN A 258 -24.67 -34.46 -2.89
N ALA A 259 -23.60 -34.86 -2.19
CA ALA A 259 -22.36 -35.26 -2.82
C ALA A 259 -22.58 -36.49 -3.73
N LEU A 260 -23.33 -37.48 -3.24
CA LEU A 260 -23.66 -38.69 -3.99
C LEU A 260 -24.56 -38.42 -5.20
N ALA A 261 -25.68 -37.72 -4.99
CA ALA A 261 -26.65 -37.38 -6.04
C ALA A 261 -26.01 -36.56 -7.16
N SER A 262 -25.25 -35.52 -6.81
CA SER A 262 -24.53 -34.69 -7.78
C SER A 262 -23.51 -35.49 -8.59
N MET A 263 -22.81 -36.43 -7.93
CA MET A 263 -21.85 -37.31 -8.57
C MET A 263 -22.52 -38.28 -9.54
N GLN A 264 -23.65 -38.89 -9.16
CA GLN A 264 -24.37 -39.80 -10.05
C GLN A 264 -24.93 -39.08 -11.27
N ARG A 265 -25.50 -37.87 -11.09
CA ARG A 265 -25.92 -37.02 -12.21
C ARG A 265 -24.77 -36.76 -13.18
N TRP A 266 -23.60 -36.35 -12.67
CA TRP A 266 -22.43 -36.07 -13.49
C TRP A 266 -21.92 -37.32 -14.23
N ASN A 267 -21.86 -38.47 -13.55
CA ASN A 267 -21.48 -39.74 -14.16
C ASN A 267 -22.40 -40.15 -15.32
N LEU A 268 -23.71 -39.99 -15.15
CA LEU A 268 -24.70 -40.30 -16.18
C LEU A 268 -24.57 -39.35 -17.38
N ALA A 269 -24.32 -38.07 -17.14
CA ALA A 269 -24.04 -37.09 -18.20
C ALA A 269 -22.77 -37.41 -18.99
N GLU A 270 -21.69 -37.80 -18.31
CA GLU A 270 -20.43 -38.19 -18.98
C GLU A 270 -20.58 -39.49 -19.78
N LYS A 271 -21.33 -40.48 -19.26
CA LYS A 271 -21.66 -41.70 -20.02
C LYS A 271 -22.42 -41.38 -21.31
N ASN A 272 -23.44 -40.53 -21.23
CA ASN A 272 -24.20 -40.11 -22.42
C ASN A 272 -23.30 -39.49 -23.50
N LYS A 273 -22.35 -38.64 -23.11
CA LYS A 273 -21.36 -38.07 -24.06
C LYS A 273 -20.49 -39.17 -24.68
N GLN A 274 -20.00 -40.13 -23.89
CA GLN A 274 -19.13 -41.20 -24.39
C GLN A 274 -19.85 -42.18 -25.32
N ASP A 275 -21.15 -42.42 -25.07
CA ASP A 275 -22.01 -43.23 -25.93
C ASP A 275 -22.31 -42.52 -27.26
N GLU A 276 -22.46 -41.19 -27.27
CA GLU A 276 -22.54 -40.38 -28.51
C GLU A 276 -21.27 -40.47 -29.37
N PHE A 277 -20.11 -40.70 -28.76
CA PHE A 277 -18.81 -40.86 -29.45
C PHE A 277 -18.41 -42.33 -29.75
N GLY A 278 -19.26 -43.31 -29.43
CA GLY A 278 -19.07 -44.72 -29.84
C GLY A 278 -17.94 -45.50 -29.17
N THR A 279 -17.38 -45.03 -28.06
CA THR A 279 -16.31 -45.74 -27.32
C THR A 279 -16.87 -46.55 -26.14
N SER A 280 -17.44 -47.72 -26.40
CA SER A 280 -17.95 -48.60 -25.34
C SER A 280 -16.81 -49.34 -24.61
N ASN A 281 -16.17 -48.69 -23.65
CA ASN A 281 -15.43 -49.38 -22.59
C ASN A 281 -16.09 -49.04 -21.25
N VAL A 282 -17.09 -49.84 -20.89
CA VAL A 282 -17.87 -49.69 -19.66
C VAL A 282 -16.95 -49.94 -18.45
N ILE A 283 -16.33 -48.88 -17.94
CA ILE A 283 -15.92 -48.86 -16.54
C ILE A 283 -17.24 -48.70 -15.77
N SER A 284 -17.71 -49.80 -15.18
CA SER A 284 -18.87 -49.79 -14.28
C SER A 284 -18.78 -48.59 -13.33
N ALA A 285 -19.89 -47.88 -13.10
CA ALA A 285 -19.94 -46.73 -12.19
C ALA A 285 -19.36 -47.07 -10.81
N THR A 286 -19.44 -48.33 -10.41
CA THR A 286 -18.84 -48.90 -9.20
C THR A 286 -17.30 -48.85 -9.20
N LYS A 287 -16.64 -49.21 -10.31
CA LYS A 287 -15.17 -49.16 -10.45
C LYS A 287 -14.62 -47.73 -10.49
N TRP A 288 -15.39 -46.79 -11.03
CA TRP A 288 -14.98 -45.38 -11.11
C TRP A 288 -15.06 -44.69 -9.74
N ILE A 289 -16.12 -44.97 -8.97
CA ILE A 289 -16.33 -44.44 -7.61
C ILE A 289 -15.30 -44.98 -6.61
N GLU A 290 -14.91 -46.25 -6.76
CA GLU A 290 -13.87 -46.89 -5.95
C GLU A 290 -12.45 -46.43 -6.32
N SER A 291 -12.31 -45.60 -7.36
CA SER A 291 -11.02 -44.99 -7.70
C SER A 291 -10.50 -44.17 -6.53
N PRO A 292 -9.27 -44.41 -6.05
CA PRO A 292 -8.67 -43.65 -4.95
C PRO A 292 -8.67 -42.13 -5.20
N ILE A 293 -8.56 -41.71 -6.46
CA ILE A 293 -8.53 -40.30 -6.86
C ILE A 293 -9.90 -39.65 -6.64
N ILE A 294 -10.98 -40.29 -7.10
CA ILE A 294 -12.35 -39.77 -6.97
C ILE A 294 -12.81 -39.82 -5.52
N THR A 295 -12.48 -40.89 -4.80
CA THR A 295 -12.75 -41.00 -3.36
C THR A 295 -12.06 -39.87 -2.59
N ASN A 296 -10.81 -39.54 -2.92
CA ASN A 296 -10.09 -38.44 -2.28
C ASN A 296 -10.72 -37.07 -2.59
N ILE A 297 -11.05 -36.79 -3.86
CA ILE A 297 -11.75 -35.55 -4.26
C ILE A 297 -13.10 -35.41 -3.53
N LEU A 298 -13.86 -36.49 -3.42
CA LEU A 298 -15.15 -36.50 -2.72
C LEU A 298 -14.98 -36.21 -1.22
N MET A 299 -14.02 -36.87 -0.56
CA MET A 299 -13.71 -36.63 0.84
C MET A 299 -13.23 -35.20 1.08
N GLN A 300 -12.45 -34.62 0.15
CA GLN A 300 -12.06 -33.21 0.21
C GLN A 300 -13.26 -32.28 0.10
N LYS A 301 -14.19 -32.53 -0.83
CA LYS A 301 -15.40 -31.70 -0.99
C LYS A 301 -16.29 -31.75 0.25
N ILE A 302 -16.45 -32.93 0.84
CA ILE A 302 -17.21 -33.12 2.09
C ILE A 302 -16.51 -32.36 3.24
N ASN A 303 -15.20 -32.52 3.40
CA ASN A 303 -14.43 -31.81 4.43
C ASN A 303 -14.50 -30.28 4.27
N ILE A 304 -14.38 -29.77 3.03
CA ILE A 304 -14.53 -28.33 2.75
C ILE A 304 -15.95 -27.85 3.10
N SER A 305 -16.98 -28.63 2.79
CA SER A 305 -18.37 -28.28 3.14
C SER A 305 -18.57 -28.26 4.66
N GLU A 306 -18.01 -29.21 5.39
CA GLU A 306 -18.05 -29.25 6.85
C GLU A 306 -17.29 -28.06 7.47
N GLN A 307 -16.11 -27.74 6.95
CA GLN A 307 -15.32 -26.56 7.36
C GLN A 307 -16.05 -25.25 7.09
N LYS A 308 -16.70 -25.11 5.93
CA LYS A 308 -17.54 -23.94 5.62
C LYS A 308 -18.67 -23.79 6.63
N ASN A 309 -19.37 -24.88 6.95
CA ASN A 309 -20.44 -24.86 7.94
C ASN A 309 -19.94 -24.51 9.35
N GLN A 310 -18.77 -25.01 9.75
CA GLN A 310 -18.14 -24.63 11.03
C GLN A 310 -17.77 -23.15 11.08
N LYS A 311 -17.13 -22.62 10.03
CA LYS A 311 -16.79 -21.19 9.94
C LYS A 311 -18.03 -20.30 9.92
N PHE A 312 -19.10 -20.75 9.26
CA PHE A 312 -20.38 -20.04 9.24
C PHE A 312 -21.02 -19.98 10.64
N LYS A 313 -21.00 -21.09 11.40
CA LYS A 313 -21.46 -21.10 12.80
C LYS A 313 -20.65 -20.12 13.67
N LEU A 314 -19.33 -20.07 13.49
CA LEU A 314 -18.47 -19.14 14.21
C LEU A 314 -18.76 -17.68 13.83
N LEU A 315 -18.94 -17.39 12.55
CA LEU A 315 -19.30 -16.06 12.06
C LEU A 315 -20.64 -15.59 12.64
N LYS A 316 -21.64 -16.48 12.66
CA LYS A 316 -22.95 -16.20 13.28
C LYS A 316 -22.81 -15.86 14.76
N LYS A 317 -22.03 -16.65 15.52
CA LYS A 317 -21.76 -16.36 16.93
C LYS A 317 -21.07 -15.01 17.13
N ASN A 318 -20.07 -14.70 16.32
CA ASN A 318 -19.36 -13.42 16.41
C ASN A 318 -20.29 -12.23 16.09
N LEU A 319 -21.22 -12.38 15.15
CA LEU A 319 -22.23 -11.36 14.84
C LEU A 319 -23.19 -11.15 16.03
N GLU A 320 -23.67 -12.24 16.65
CA GLU A 320 -24.49 -12.18 17.87
C GLU A 320 -23.74 -11.54 19.06
N ASP A 321 -22.43 -11.75 19.16
CA ASP A 321 -21.59 -11.13 20.20
C ASP A 321 -21.38 -9.63 19.95
N VAL A 322 -21.28 -9.19 18.69
CA VAL A 322 -21.21 -7.76 18.32
C VAL A 322 -22.55 -7.07 18.59
N GLU A 323 -23.67 -7.69 18.24
CA GLU A 323 -25.02 -7.17 18.51
C GLU A 323 -25.24 -6.93 20.02
N LYS A 324 -24.79 -7.85 20.87
CA LYS A 324 -24.83 -7.68 22.34
C LYS A 324 -23.94 -6.55 22.85
N LEU A 325 -22.78 -6.32 22.22
CA LEU A 325 -21.90 -5.21 22.58
C LEU A 325 -22.53 -3.86 22.20
N ASP A 326 -23.23 -3.81 21.08
CA ASP A 326 -23.97 -2.62 20.63
C ASP A 326 -25.15 -2.31 21.56
N GLU A 327 -25.96 -3.32 21.92
CA GLU A 327 -27.02 -3.19 22.92
C GLU A 327 -26.50 -2.73 24.30
N SER A 328 -25.33 -3.24 24.71
CA SER A 328 -24.66 -2.84 25.95
C SER A 328 -24.18 -1.38 25.89
N SER A 329 -23.60 -0.98 24.76
CA SER A 329 -23.16 0.41 24.51
C SER A 329 -24.35 1.39 24.56
N ASP A 330 -25.47 1.04 23.92
CA ASP A 330 -26.69 1.84 23.94
C ASP A 330 -27.29 1.98 25.34
N ASN A 331 -27.22 0.92 26.17
CA ASN A 331 -27.65 0.98 27.56
C ASN A 331 -26.74 1.89 28.39
N ILE A 332 -25.42 1.83 28.21
CA ILE A 332 -24.46 2.73 28.88
C ILE A 332 -24.73 4.20 28.49
N PHE A 333 -25.04 4.48 27.22
CA PHE A 333 -25.39 5.82 26.77
C PHE A 333 -26.71 6.33 27.37
N LYS A 334 -27.71 5.47 27.51
CA LYS A 334 -28.98 5.82 28.17
C LYS A 334 -28.77 6.13 29.66
N GLU A 335 -27.99 5.31 30.37
CA GLU A 335 -27.66 5.57 31.78
C GLU A 335 -26.90 6.90 31.95
N LEU A 336 -25.96 7.20 31.04
CA LEU A 336 -25.25 8.47 31.03
C LEU A 336 -26.21 9.66 30.80
N LEU A 337 -27.14 9.54 29.85
CA LEU A 337 -28.14 10.58 29.59
C LEU A 337 -29.08 10.79 30.76
N ASP A 338 -29.51 9.73 31.44
CA ASP A 338 -30.35 9.81 32.63
C ASP A 338 -29.62 10.50 33.79
N GLU A 339 -28.34 10.20 34.01
CA GLU A 339 -27.51 10.90 35.01
C GLU A 339 -27.31 12.39 34.65
N ILE A 340 -27.09 12.71 33.37
CA ILE A 340 -27.01 14.09 32.90
C ILE A 340 -28.34 14.84 33.13
N ASN A 341 -29.47 14.17 32.89
CA ASN A 341 -30.80 14.76 33.10
C ASN A 341 -31.10 15.01 34.59
N LYS A 342 -30.67 14.14 35.51
CA LYS A 342 -30.84 14.33 36.96
C LYS A 342 -30.10 15.56 37.49
N ILE A 343 -28.91 15.84 36.96
CA ILE A 343 -28.06 16.97 37.40
C ILE A 343 -28.39 18.25 36.62
N GLY A 344 -29.00 18.13 35.45
CA GLY A 344 -29.26 19.21 34.51
C GLY A 344 -28.06 19.47 33.61
N VAL A 345 -28.31 19.58 32.30
CA VAL A 345 -27.29 19.70 31.24
C VAL A 345 -26.32 20.86 31.50
N ALA A 346 -26.81 22.00 31.99
CA ALA A 346 -25.99 23.17 32.30
C ALA A 346 -24.98 22.93 33.43
N ALA A 347 -25.40 22.25 34.50
CA ALA A 347 -24.54 21.95 35.66
C ALA A 347 -23.54 20.83 35.35
N PHE A 348 -23.91 19.86 34.51
CA PHE A 348 -22.99 18.84 34.01
C PHE A 348 -21.84 19.45 33.19
N ILE A 349 -22.16 20.37 32.26
CA ILE A 349 -21.15 21.07 31.43
C ILE A 349 -20.20 21.91 32.29
N GLU A 350 -20.70 22.57 33.33
CA GLU A 350 -19.87 23.37 34.24
C GLU A 350 -18.90 22.50 35.06
N LYS A 351 -19.36 21.35 35.58
CA LYS A 351 -18.51 20.37 36.27
C LYS A 351 -17.49 19.72 35.35
N TRP A 352 -17.86 19.41 34.11
CA TRP A 352 -16.96 18.81 33.13
C TRP A 352 -15.84 19.77 32.71
N LYS A 353 -16.16 21.07 32.57
CA LYS A 353 -15.16 22.13 32.31
C LYS A 353 -14.21 22.36 33.49
N LYS A 354 -14.68 22.27 34.74
CA LYS A 354 -13.84 22.40 35.96
C LYS A 354 -12.87 21.23 36.19
N LYS A 355 -13.08 20.07 35.56
CA LYS A 355 -12.18 18.90 35.66
C LYS A 355 -11.06 18.86 34.61
N LYS A 356 -11.10 19.77 33.62
CA LYS A 356 -10.12 19.88 32.52
C LYS A 356 -9.09 20.99 32.73
N ASN A 357 -9.28 21.85 33.73
CA ASN A 357 -8.28 22.72 34.33
C ASN A 357 -7.85 22.10 35.67
#